data_AF-A0A2K3DQA2-F1
#
_entry.id   AF-A0A2K3DQA2-F1
#
_cell.length_a   1.000
_cell.length_b   1.000
_cell.length_c   1.000
_cell.angle_alpha   90.00
_cell.angle_beta   90.00
_cell.angle_gamma   90.00
#
_symmetry.space_group_name_H-M   'P 1'
#
loop_
_entity.id
_entity.type
_entity.pdbx_description
1 polymer ?
#
loop_
_entity_poly.entity_id
_entity_poly.type
_entity_poly.pdbx_seq_one_letter_code
_entity_poly.pdbx_strand_id
1 'polypeptide(L)'
;MAIEKIVDLFVSGRLCLFGEHTDWAGEHKGRGGEHVVEGRTLVVGTQEGLHATAKRLPNKVLRMTTTDNSGRKLGTQELPLEPSELLAAAREGGFFSYVAGTAYRIVVAHEIDGGLELDNHTTSLPMGKGLSSSAAVCVLVARAFNKVFDLKLTTRGEMEFAYLGEIATPSKCGRMDQACAYGNVPVLMNFDGDILSVDQVPLAAPMHLVLVDLKAAKDTTTILRNLQSAYPKPANALHEGLQRLLGPVNHRITAQALQHMQSGDLRALGKLMCEAQSLFDELAGPLCPEQLTAPVLHKVLSYPDLQPLIWGGKGVGSQGDGTAQLLCKGPQEQAQVCSIVSSQLGMDAMPLTVGPVARQ
;
A
#
# COMPACT_ATOMS: atom_id res chain seq x y z
N MET A 1 5.50 -41.75 8.79
CA MET A 1 5.26 -40.38 9.28
C MET A 1 5.43 -39.45 8.08
N ALA A 2 4.35 -38.86 7.59
CA ALA A 2 4.47 -37.82 6.56
C ALA A 2 5.17 -36.62 7.22
N ILE A 3 6.23 -36.12 6.60
CA ILE A 3 6.89 -34.89 7.04
C ILE A 3 5.85 -33.77 6.96
N GLU A 4 5.51 -33.15 8.09
CA GLU A 4 4.64 -31.97 8.09
C GLU A 4 5.29 -30.89 7.22
N LYS A 5 4.65 -30.55 6.11
CA LYS A 5 5.16 -29.54 5.18
C LYS A 5 4.89 -28.16 5.78
N ILE A 6 5.93 -27.57 6.35
CA ILE A 6 5.94 -26.16 6.76
C ILE A 6 6.27 -25.32 5.51
N VAL A 7 5.54 -24.22 5.33
CA VAL A 7 5.73 -23.27 4.25
C VAL A 7 6.22 -21.95 4.84
N ASP A 8 7.36 -21.45 4.35
CA ASP A 8 7.84 -20.11 4.64
C ASP A 8 7.13 -19.08 3.75
N LEU A 9 6.72 -17.97 4.37
CA LEU A 9 5.94 -16.92 3.74
C LEU A 9 6.57 -15.55 4.02
N PHE A 10 6.50 -14.69 3.01
CA PHE A 10 6.81 -13.27 3.13
C PHE A 10 5.71 -12.43 2.47
N VAL A 11 5.33 -11.33 3.10
CA VAL A 11 4.45 -10.30 2.54
C VAL A 11 5.03 -8.94 2.89
N SER A 12 5.30 -8.11 1.88
CA SER A 12 5.86 -6.77 2.10
C SER A 12 4.79 -5.79 2.59
N GLY A 13 5.21 -4.61 3.05
CA GLY A 13 4.38 -3.41 2.94
C GLY A 13 4.27 -2.91 1.49
N ARG A 14 3.72 -1.72 1.29
CA ARG A 14 3.63 -1.07 -0.03
C ARG A 14 3.87 0.44 0.02
N LEU A 15 4.50 0.95 -1.03
CA LEU A 15 4.67 2.38 -1.30
C LEU A 15 4.01 2.73 -2.64
N CYS A 16 3.12 3.72 -2.63
CA CYS A 16 2.63 4.33 -3.86
C CYS A 16 3.69 5.30 -4.38
N LEU A 17 4.21 5.04 -5.58
CA LEU A 17 5.14 5.95 -6.27
C LEU A 17 4.38 7.09 -6.92
N PHE A 18 3.25 6.78 -7.56
CA PHE A 18 2.38 7.74 -8.23
C PHE A 18 0.92 7.28 -8.22
N GLY A 19 0.00 8.24 -8.14
CA GLY A 19 -1.42 7.99 -8.34
C GLY A 19 -2.22 7.73 -7.08
N GLU A 20 -1.77 8.26 -5.95
CA GLU A 20 -2.54 8.27 -4.72
C GLU A 20 -3.98 8.75 -4.96
N HIS A 21 -4.92 8.17 -4.21
CA HIS A 21 -6.35 8.46 -4.25
C HIS A 21 -7.10 8.02 -5.52
N THR A 22 -6.40 7.60 -6.56
CA THR A 22 -7.07 7.20 -7.81
C THR A 22 -7.78 5.86 -7.72
N ASP A 23 -7.44 5.05 -6.71
CA ASP A 23 -8.09 3.77 -6.45
C ASP A 23 -9.57 3.91 -6.13
N TRP A 24 -9.94 4.79 -5.20
CA TRP A 24 -11.35 5.09 -4.92
C TRP A 24 -11.96 6.05 -5.94
N ALA A 25 -11.18 6.92 -6.59
CA ALA A 25 -11.70 7.82 -7.62
C ALA A 25 -12.20 7.03 -8.85
N GLY A 26 -11.44 6.02 -9.27
CA GLY A 26 -11.77 5.15 -10.40
C GLY A 26 -13.02 4.30 -10.19
N GLU A 27 -13.35 3.96 -8.94
CA GLU A 27 -14.59 3.24 -8.58
C GLU A 27 -15.86 4.01 -9.01
N HIS A 28 -15.76 5.33 -9.19
CA HIS A 28 -16.89 6.16 -9.63
C HIS A 28 -17.17 6.10 -11.14
N LYS A 29 -16.32 5.53 -12.00
CA LYS A 29 -16.49 5.55 -13.48
C LYS A 29 -17.84 5.00 -13.97
N GLY A 30 -18.38 3.97 -13.30
CA GLY A 30 -19.71 3.42 -13.62
C GLY A 30 -20.91 4.24 -13.13
N ARG A 31 -20.71 5.17 -12.17
CA ARG A 31 -21.78 5.97 -11.54
C ARG A 31 -21.69 7.46 -11.85
N GLY A 32 -20.50 7.93 -12.23
CA GLY A 32 -20.19 9.33 -12.45
C GLY A 32 -20.51 9.84 -13.84
N GLY A 33 -20.65 8.96 -14.83
CA GLY A 33 -20.79 9.35 -16.24
C GLY A 33 -19.43 9.45 -16.94
N GLU A 34 -19.44 9.81 -18.21
CA GLU A 34 -18.27 9.71 -19.11
C GLU A 34 -17.07 10.59 -18.70
N HIS A 35 -17.28 11.61 -17.87
CA HIS A 35 -16.20 12.51 -17.42
C HIS A 35 -15.34 11.92 -16.31
N VAL A 36 -15.82 10.89 -15.59
CA VAL A 36 -15.01 10.16 -14.61
C VAL A 36 -14.19 9.11 -15.33
N VAL A 37 -12.87 9.27 -15.32
CA VAL A 37 -11.93 8.33 -15.94
C VAL A 37 -11.45 7.28 -14.94
N GLU A 38 -10.86 6.21 -15.45
CA GLU A 38 -10.26 5.14 -14.64
C GLU A 38 -9.12 5.68 -13.78
N GLY A 39 -8.95 5.12 -12.59
CA GLY A 39 -7.80 5.44 -11.74
C GLY A 39 -6.56 4.65 -12.14
N ARG A 40 -5.37 5.21 -11.92
CA ARG A 40 -4.10 4.49 -12.10
C ARG A 40 -3.13 4.74 -10.95
N THR A 41 -2.66 3.67 -10.32
CA THR A 41 -1.59 3.72 -9.32
C THR A 41 -0.37 2.98 -9.83
N LEU A 42 0.81 3.51 -9.51
CA LEU A 42 2.09 2.84 -9.66
C LEU A 42 2.63 2.55 -8.27
N VAL A 43 2.73 1.29 -7.90
CA VAL A 43 2.99 0.84 -6.53
C VAL A 43 4.18 -0.12 -6.52
N VAL A 44 4.93 -0.13 -5.44
CA VAL A 44 6.01 -1.09 -5.21
C VAL A 44 5.95 -1.61 -3.78
N GLY A 45 6.24 -2.89 -3.56
CA GLY A 45 6.36 -3.43 -2.20
C GLY A 45 7.68 -3.04 -1.54
N THR A 46 7.66 -2.94 -0.22
CA THR A 46 8.84 -2.64 0.60
C THR A 46 9.72 -3.86 0.79
N GLN A 47 10.97 -3.69 1.22
CA GLN A 47 11.78 -4.83 1.67
C GLN A 47 11.39 -5.28 3.10
N GLU A 48 10.77 -4.38 3.87
CA GLU A 48 10.15 -4.66 5.16
C GLU A 48 8.78 -5.35 4.97
N GLY A 49 8.42 -6.23 5.89
CA GLY A 49 7.21 -7.03 5.77
C GLY A 49 6.94 -7.93 6.96
N LEU A 50 6.03 -8.88 6.73
CA LEU A 50 5.67 -9.97 7.62
C LEU A 50 6.40 -11.23 7.15
N HIS A 51 7.15 -11.85 8.06
CA HIS A 51 7.78 -13.15 7.86
C HIS A 51 7.04 -14.17 8.71
N ALA A 52 6.52 -15.19 8.04
CA ALA A 52 5.68 -16.17 8.70
C ALA A 52 5.97 -17.59 8.24
N THR A 53 5.58 -18.53 9.09
CA THR A 53 5.48 -19.94 8.71
C THR A 53 4.02 -20.36 8.75
N ALA A 54 3.64 -21.25 7.83
CA ALA A 54 2.32 -21.82 7.77
C ALA A 54 2.38 -23.35 7.65
N LYS A 55 1.49 -24.04 8.35
CA LYS A 55 1.33 -25.49 8.19
C LYS A 55 -0.12 -25.92 8.36
N ARG A 56 -0.43 -27.08 7.80
CA ARG A 56 -1.76 -27.69 7.92
C ARG A 56 -1.98 -28.23 9.33
N LEU A 57 -3.19 -28.06 9.85
CA LEU A 57 -3.69 -28.70 11.06
C LEU A 57 -4.73 -29.76 10.69
N PRO A 58 -4.89 -30.83 11.50
CA PRO A 58 -5.95 -31.82 11.29
C PRO A 58 -7.34 -31.27 11.64
N ASN A 59 -7.42 -30.41 12.65
CA ASN A 59 -8.70 -29.83 13.11
C ASN A 59 -9.06 -28.61 12.25
N LYS A 60 -10.35 -28.40 12.00
CA LYS A 60 -10.89 -27.26 11.22
C LYS A 60 -10.83 -25.93 11.98
N VAL A 61 -9.62 -25.47 12.28
CA VAL A 61 -9.35 -24.21 12.98
C VAL A 61 -8.25 -23.43 12.27
N LEU A 62 -8.32 -22.10 12.33
CA LEU A 62 -7.23 -21.20 12.06
C LEU A 62 -6.60 -20.78 13.37
N ARG A 63 -5.35 -21.18 13.58
CA ARG A 63 -4.53 -20.77 14.71
C ARG A 63 -3.51 -19.76 14.27
N MET A 64 -3.52 -18.57 14.86
CA MET A 64 -2.58 -17.51 14.52
C MET A 64 -1.86 -16.93 15.74
N THR A 65 -0.54 -16.83 15.60
CA THR A 65 0.33 -16.05 16.48
C THR A 65 1.03 -14.98 15.63
N THR A 66 1.19 -13.78 16.17
CA THR A 66 1.87 -12.69 15.47
C THR A 66 2.84 -11.97 16.40
N THR A 67 3.97 -11.56 15.86
CA THR A 67 4.97 -10.73 16.55
C THR A 67 5.05 -9.39 15.83
N ASP A 68 4.78 -8.29 16.53
CA ASP A 68 4.86 -6.95 15.94
C ASP A 68 6.32 -6.47 15.80
N ASN A 69 6.51 -5.28 15.22
CA ASN A 69 7.83 -4.69 14.99
C ASN A 69 8.57 -4.25 16.27
N SER A 70 7.91 -4.28 17.44
CA SER A 70 8.55 -4.09 18.74
C SER A 70 8.99 -5.41 19.38
N GLY A 71 8.69 -6.55 18.75
CA GLY A 71 8.92 -7.89 19.30
C GLY A 71 7.80 -8.37 20.22
N ARG A 72 6.71 -7.60 20.38
CA ARG A 72 5.57 -8.00 21.21
C ARG A 72 4.77 -9.07 20.47
N LYS A 73 4.51 -10.17 21.17
CA LYS A 73 3.67 -11.27 20.68
C LYS A 73 2.19 -11.03 21.01
N LEU A 74 1.31 -11.30 20.04
CA LEU A 74 -0.13 -11.39 20.18
C LEU A 74 -0.60 -12.79 19.75
N GLY A 75 -1.60 -13.30 20.45
CA GLY A 75 -2.09 -14.68 20.30
C GLY A 75 -1.50 -15.60 21.39
N THR A 76 -1.58 -16.92 21.23
CA THR A 76 -2.19 -17.64 20.10
C THR A 76 -3.71 -17.47 20.08
N GLN A 77 -4.26 -16.92 18.99
CA GLN A 77 -5.70 -16.89 18.76
C GLN A 77 -6.10 -18.13 17.95
N GLU A 78 -7.17 -18.80 18.35
CA GLU A 78 -7.77 -19.90 17.60
C GLU A 78 -9.18 -19.49 17.14
N LEU A 79 -9.47 -19.70 15.86
CA LEU A 79 -10.74 -19.36 15.22
C LEU A 79 -11.27 -20.62 14.52
N PRO A 80 -12.50 -21.10 14.81
CA PRO A 80 -13.11 -22.17 14.04
C PRO A 80 -13.22 -21.78 12.57
N LEU A 81 -12.92 -22.70 11.65
CA LEU A 81 -13.12 -22.48 10.22
C LEU A 81 -14.60 -22.66 9.83
N GLU A 82 -15.47 -21.96 10.55
CA GLU A 82 -16.90 -21.94 10.34
C GLU A 82 -17.32 -20.54 9.85
N PRO A 83 -18.02 -20.42 8.69
CA PRO A 83 -18.27 -19.12 8.07
C PRO A 83 -18.97 -18.08 8.96
N SER A 84 -19.94 -18.52 9.78
CA SER A 84 -20.71 -17.63 10.66
C SER A 84 -19.85 -17.05 11.79
N GLU A 85 -18.98 -17.87 12.38
CA GLU A 85 -18.07 -17.47 13.44
C GLU A 85 -16.96 -16.55 12.93
N LEU A 86 -16.36 -16.88 11.78
CA LEU A 86 -15.34 -16.04 11.15
C LEU A 86 -15.90 -14.66 10.78
N LEU A 87 -17.12 -14.60 10.25
CA LEU A 87 -17.77 -13.33 9.92
C LEU A 87 -18.10 -12.50 11.17
N ALA A 88 -18.49 -13.16 12.28
CA ALA A 88 -18.70 -12.47 13.55
C ALA A 88 -17.38 -11.85 14.06
N ALA A 89 -16.31 -12.64 14.13
CA ALA A 89 -14.98 -12.17 14.54
C ALA A 89 -14.42 -11.07 13.60
N ALA A 90 -14.71 -11.14 12.31
CA ALA A 90 -14.33 -10.09 11.35
C ALA A 90 -14.98 -8.73 11.67
N ARG A 91 -16.20 -8.73 12.22
CA ARG A 91 -16.96 -7.51 12.52
C ARG A 91 -16.61 -6.86 13.86
N GLU A 92 -15.95 -7.57 14.76
CA GLU A 92 -15.57 -7.06 16.09
C GLU A 92 -14.53 -5.93 16.03
N GLY A 93 -13.68 -5.92 15.00
CA GLY A 93 -12.56 -4.99 14.87
C GLY A 93 -11.31 -5.43 15.63
N GLY A 94 -10.18 -4.79 15.30
CA GLY A 94 -8.87 -5.16 15.83
C GLY A 94 -8.08 -6.07 14.88
N PHE A 95 -6.90 -6.52 15.34
CA PHE A 95 -5.94 -7.24 14.48
C PHE A 95 -6.50 -8.54 13.91
N PHE A 96 -7.08 -9.40 14.77
CA PHE A 96 -7.58 -10.71 14.36
C PHE A 96 -8.84 -10.64 13.49
N SER A 97 -9.51 -9.49 13.39
CA SER A 97 -10.63 -9.31 12.47
C SER A 97 -10.18 -9.36 11.00
N TYR A 98 -9.00 -8.84 10.66
CA TYR A 98 -8.43 -8.95 9.30
C TYR A 98 -8.18 -10.42 8.92
N VAL A 99 -7.71 -11.18 9.91
CA VAL A 99 -7.42 -12.61 9.79
C VAL A 99 -8.71 -13.39 9.58
N ALA A 100 -9.70 -13.15 10.43
CA ALA A 100 -11.01 -13.78 10.36
C ALA A 100 -11.76 -13.42 9.06
N GLY A 101 -11.74 -12.15 8.66
CA GLY A 101 -12.39 -11.67 7.44
C GLY A 101 -11.82 -12.33 6.18
N THR A 102 -10.50 -12.43 6.07
CA THR A 102 -9.86 -13.09 4.93
C THR A 102 -10.13 -14.59 4.94
N ALA A 103 -10.00 -15.26 6.09
CA ALA A 103 -10.31 -16.68 6.22
C ALA A 103 -11.78 -16.98 5.87
N TYR A 104 -12.72 -16.13 6.32
CA TYR A 104 -14.14 -16.22 5.97
C TYR A 104 -14.34 -16.27 4.46
N ARG A 105 -13.75 -15.33 3.72
CA ARG A 105 -13.89 -15.27 2.26
C ARG A 105 -13.35 -16.53 1.59
N ILE A 106 -12.24 -17.07 2.07
CA ILE A 106 -11.63 -18.28 1.52
C ILE A 106 -12.48 -19.51 1.81
N VAL A 107 -12.92 -19.71 3.04
CA VAL A 107 -13.74 -20.89 3.44
C VAL A 107 -15.11 -20.89 2.75
N VAL A 108 -15.67 -19.72 2.44
CA VAL A 108 -16.90 -19.64 1.64
C VAL A 108 -16.67 -20.00 0.18
N ALA A 109 -15.48 -19.71 -0.37
CA ALA A 109 -15.17 -19.93 -1.79
C ALA A 109 -14.54 -21.30 -2.07
N HIS A 110 -13.94 -21.94 -1.06
CA HIS A 110 -13.15 -23.16 -1.22
C HIS A 110 -13.45 -24.16 -0.10
N GLU A 111 -13.52 -25.44 -0.44
CA GLU A 111 -13.57 -26.51 0.55
C GLU A 111 -12.20 -26.69 1.21
N ILE A 112 -12.13 -26.43 2.51
CA ILE A 112 -10.91 -26.59 3.31
C ILE A 112 -11.02 -27.85 4.16
N ASP A 113 -10.11 -28.80 3.90
CA ASP A 113 -10.00 -30.05 4.64
C ASP A 113 -8.95 -29.92 5.77
N GLY A 114 -9.40 -29.79 7.02
CA GLY A 114 -8.55 -29.50 8.17
C GLY A 114 -8.40 -28.00 8.44
N GLY A 115 -7.27 -27.58 9.00
CA GLY A 115 -7.03 -26.21 9.46
C GLY A 115 -5.65 -25.68 9.13
N LEU A 116 -5.35 -24.48 9.64
CA LEU A 116 -4.14 -23.74 9.33
C LEU A 116 -3.53 -23.23 10.63
N GLU A 117 -2.25 -23.50 10.86
CA GLU A 117 -1.43 -22.77 11.84
C GLU A 117 -0.59 -21.75 11.08
N LEU A 118 -0.66 -20.49 11.48
CA LEU A 118 0.07 -19.37 10.90
C LEU A 118 0.82 -18.64 12.01
N ASP A 119 2.15 -18.69 11.98
CA ASP A 119 3.01 -17.96 12.91
C ASP A 119 3.75 -16.85 12.17
N ASN A 120 3.27 -15.61 12.30
CA ASN A 120 4.03 -14.43 11.91
C ASN A 120 5.09 -14.15 12.99
N HIS A 121 6.22 -14.83 12.85
CA HIS A 121 7.31 -14.81 13.83
C HIS A 121 8.13 -13.52 13.80
N THR A 122 8.11 -12.75 12.70
CA THR A 122 8.90 -11.52 12.58
C THR A 122 8.20 -10.49 11.69
N THR A 123 7.92 -9.32 12.25
CA THR A 123 7.43 -8.15 11.49
C THR A 123 8.53 -7.09 11.46
N SER A 124 9.08 -6.82 10.28
CA SER A 124 10.00 -5.70 10.05
C SER A 124 9.27 -4.42 9.62
N LEU A 125 8.00 -4.55 9.21
CA LEU A 125 7.17 -3.43 8.75
C LEU A 125 6.82 -2.47 9.89
N PRO A 126 7.11 -1.16 9.77
CA PRO A 126 6.66 -0.17 10.74
C PRO A 126 5.14 -0.04 10.75
N MET A 127 4.52 -0.37 11.90
CA MET A 127 3.08 -0.26 12.07
C MET A 127 2.62 1.21 12.07
N GLY A 128 1.49 1.48 11.41
CA GLY A 128 0.84 2.80 11.43
C GLY A 128 1.52 3.90 10.60
N LYS A 129 2.53 3.58 9.78
CA LYS A 129 3.28 4.56 8.96
C LYS A 129 2.80 4.66 7.50
N GLY A 130 1.56 4.23 7.22
CA GLY A 130 0.99 4.31 5.87
C GLY A 130 1.51 3.26 4.88
N LEU A 131 2.13 2.18 5.37
CA LEU A 131 2.70 1.08 4.57
C LEU A 131 1.79 -0.15 4.43
N SER A 132 0.49 0.03 4.64
CA SER A 132 -0.55 -1.01 4.43
C SER A 132 -0.39 -2.27 5.27
N SER A 133 -0.13 -2.09 6.57
CA SER A 133 0.02 -3.20 7.51
C SER A 133 -1.22 -4.11 7.61
N SER A 134 -2.45 -3.56 7.50
CA SER A 134 -3.68 -4.37 7.49
C SER A 134 -3.77 -5.25 6.25
N ALA A 135 -3.58 -4.66 5.07
CA ALA A 135 -3.60 -5.40 3.80
C ALA A 135 -2.49 -6.46 3.75
N ALA A 136 -1.31 -6.19 4.29
CA ALA A 136 -0.23 -7.18 4.39
C ALA A 136 -0.65 -8.41 5.22
N VAL A 137 -1.39 -8.22 6.32
CA VAL A 137 -1.95 -9.32 7.12
C VAL A 137 -2.99 -10.10 6.33
N CYS A 138 -3.92 -9.41 5.65
CA CYS A 138 -4.91 -10.06 4.80
C CYS A 138 -4.25 -10.90 3.70
N VAL A 139 -3.27 -10.34 2.99
CA VAL A 139 -2.50 -11.06 1.97
C VAL A 139 -1.74 -12.25 2.57
N LEU A 140 -1.17 -12.11 3.77
CA LEU A 140 -0.47 -13.20 4.45
C LEU A 140 -1.40 -14.39 4.69
N VAL A 141 -2.62 -14.13 5.17
CA VAL A 141 -3.62 -15.17 5.39
C VAL A 141 -4.04 -15.82 4.06
N ALA A 142 -4.36 -15.02 3.04
CA ALA A 142 -4.73 -15.55 1.73
C ALA A 142 -3.62 -16.42 1.11
N ARG A 143 -2.38 -15.96 1.21
CA ARG A 143 -1.20 -16.68 0.73
C ARG A 143 -0.95 -17.97 1.51
N ALA A 144 -1.13 -17.95 2.83
CA ALA A 144 -0.97 -19.14 3.66
C ALA A 144 -1.97 -20.24 3.27
N PHE A 145 -3.25 -19.89 3.12
CA PHE A 145 -4.26 -20.83 2.61
C PHE A 145 -3.91 -21.32 1.20
N ASN A 146 -3.55 -20.41 0.29
CA ASN A 146 -3.20 -20.76 -1.07
C ASN A 146 -2.06 -21.78 -1.14
N LYS A 147 -0.99 -21.58 -0.35
CA LYS A 147 0.20 -22.45 -0.38
C LYS A 147 0.00 -23.78 0.37
N VAL A 148 -0.69 -23.76 1.52
CA VAL A 148 -0.89 -24.95 2.34
C VAL A 148 -1.92 -25.90 1.74
N PHE A 149 -2.99 -25.37 1.15
CA PHE A 149 -4.07 -26.16 0.54
C PHE A 149 -4.00 -26.24 -0.98
N ASP A 150 -2.98 -25.64 -1.60
CA ASP A 150 -2.75 -25.66 -3.05
C ASP A 150 -3.98 -25.19 -3.86
N LEU A 151 -4.60 -24.09 -3.42
CA LEU A 151 -5.85 -23.55 -3.99
C LEU A 151 -5.73 -23.05 -5.43
N LYS A 152 -4.52 -23.04 -6.00
CA LYS A 152 -4.19 -22.56 -7.35
C LYS A 152 -4.56 -21.09 -7.59
N LEU A 153 -4.59 -20.27 -6.53
CA LEU A 153 -4.82 -18.84 -6.67
C LEU A 153 -3.59 -18.18 -7.30
N THR A 154 -3.86 -17.29 -8.27
CA THR A 154 -2.86 -16.33 -8.77
C THR A 154 -2.59 -15.27 -7.70
N THR A 155 -1.50 -14.50 -7.83
CA THR A 155 -1.23 -13.35 -6.94
C THR A 155 -2.41 -12.37 -6.91
N ARG A 156 -3.05 -12.12 -8.05
CA ARG A 156 -4.28 -11.32 -8.13
C ARG A 156 -5.45 -11.96 -7.36
N GLY A 157 -5.55 -13.28 -7.38
CA GLY A 157 -6.52 -14.01 -6.55
C GLY A 157 -6.26 -13.83 -5.05
N GLU A 158 -4.99 -13.91 -4.62
CA GLU A 158 -4.62 -13.60 -3.22
C GLU A 158 -5.03 -12.17 -2.83
N MET A 159 -4.80 -11.20 -3.71
CA MET A 159 -5.22 -9.81 -3.50
C MET A 159 -6.73 -9.65 -3.38
N GLU A 160 -7.50 -10.33 -4.23
CA GLU A 160 -8.96 -10.26 -4.21
C GLU A 160 -9.51 -10.79 -2.88
N PHE A 161 -9.05 -11.96 -2.42
CA PHE A 161 -9.46 -12.50 -1.12
C PHE A 161 -9.02 -11.60 0.04
N ALA A 162 -7.84 -11.02 -0.03
CA ALA A 162 -7.35 -10.08 0.97
C ALA A 162 -8.22 -8.82 1.04
N TYR A 163 -8.57 -8.22 -0.10
CA TYR A 163 -9.43 -7.05 -0.18
C TYR A 163 -10.84 -7.36 0.34
N LEU A 164 -11.46 -8.43 -0.15
CA LEU A 164 -12.79 -8.85 0.28
C LEU A 164 -12.82 -9.20 1.77
N GLY A 165 -11.73 -9.74 2.30
CA GLY A 165 -11.56 -10.01 3.72
C GLY A 165 -11.44 -8.74 4.56
N GLU A 166 -10.70 -7.75 4.07
CA GLU A 166 -10.50 -6.49 4.76
C GLU A 166 -11.79 -5.65 4.83
N ILE A 167 -12.57 -5.58 3.75
CA ILE A 167 -13.86 -4.87 3.74
C ILE A 167 -14.98 -5.61 4.50
N ALA A 168 -14.76 -6.86 4.90
CA ALA A 168 -15.65 -7.57 5.82
C ALA A 168 -15.47 -7.10 7.28
N THR A 169 -14.41 -6.33 7.57
CA THR A 169 -14.14 -5.69 8.85
C THR A 169 -14.67 -4.25 8.88
N PRO A 170 -14.63 -3.54 10.02
CA PRO A 170 -14.94 -2.10 10.07
C PRO A 170 -13.99 -1.18 9.27
N SER A 171 -12.95 -1.73 8.61
CA SER A 171 -12.00 -0.97 7.78
C SER A 171 -12.67 -0.32 6.57
N LYS A 172 -12.16 0.85 6.17
CA LYS A 172 -12.56 1.59 4.97
C LYS A 172 -11.40 1.70 3.97
N CYS A 173 -10.61 0.62 3.84
CA CYS A 173 -9.45 0.60 2.96
C CYS A 173 -9.85 0.64 1.47
N GLY A 174 -9.01 1.27 0.65
CA GLY A 174 -9.08 1.16 -0.80
C GLY A 174 -8.42 -0.13 -1.31
N ARG A 175 -8.54 -0.38 -2.61
CA ARG A 175 -8.02 -1.59 -3.30
C ARG A 175 -6.52 -1.52 -3.61
N MET A 176 -5.90 -0.35 -3.50
CA MET A 176 -4.47 -0.17 -3.79
C MET A 176 -3.57 -0.96 -2.83
N ASP A 177 -3.99 -1.09 -1.58
CA ASP A 177 -3.14 -1.55 -0.48
C ASP A 177 -2.77 -3.03 -0.59
N GLN A 178 -3.59 -3.83 -1.27
CA GLN A 178 -3.33 -5.25 -1.50
C GLN A 178 -2.19 -5.48 -2.51
N ALA A 179 -1.66 -4.44 -3.17
CA ALA A 179 -0.46 -4.53 -4.01
C ALA A 179 0.77 -5.13 -3.28
N CYS A 180 0.79 -5.12 -1.94
CA CYS A 180 1.76 -5.85 -1.14
C CYS A 180 1.90 -7.34 -1.51
N ALA A 181 0.90 -7.93 -2.17
CA ALA A 181 0.98 -9.29 -2.69
C ALA A 181 2.08 -9.49 -3.75
N TYR A 182 2.49 -8.45 -4.47
CA TYR A 182 3.53 -8.55 -5.50
C TYR A 182 4.97 -8.45 -4.95
N GLY A 183 5.14 -8.22 -3.65
CA GLY A 183 6.46 -8.04 -3.06
C GLY A 183 7.19 -6.86 -3.68
N ASN A 184 8.50 -6.98 -3.85
CA ASN A 184 9.35 -5.90 -4.37
C ASN A 184 9.20 -5.60 -5.88
N VAL A 185 8.27 -6.25 -6.58
CA VAL A 185 8.00 -6.01 -8.00
C VAL A 185 7.10 -4.78 -8.13
N PRO A 186 7.53 -3.72 -8.85
CA PRO A 186 6.65 -2.60 -9.14
C PRO A 186 5.47 -3.03 -10.01
N VAL A 187 4.29 -2.49 -9.74
CA VAL A 187 3.06 -2.79 -10.47
C VAL A 187 2.29 -1.52 -10.82
N LEU A 188 1.68 -1.53 -12.00
CA LEU A 188 0.66 -0.58 -12.42
C LEU A 188 -0.70 -1.21 -12.12
N MET A 189 -1.54 -0.52 -11.36
CA MET A 189 -2.92 -0.93 -11.11
C MET A 189 -3.87 0.03 -11.80
N ASN A 190 -4.81 -0.49 -12.59
CA ASN A 190 -5.88 0.31 -13.19
C ASN A 190 -7.21 -0.03 -12.52
N PHE A 191 -7.95 1.02 -12.14
CA PHE A 191 -9.25 0.92 -11.46
C PHE A 191 -10.34 1.46 -12.39
N ASP A 192 -11.05 0.55 -13.05
CA ASP A 192 -12.14 0.85 -13.98
C ASP A 192 -13.48 0.42 -13.36
N GLY A 193 -14.05 1.28 -12.51
CA GLY A 193 -15.20 0.93 -11.70
C GLY A 193 -14.87 -0.24 -10.78
N ASP A 194 -15.58 -1.35 -10.94
CA ASP A 194 -15.36 -2.57 -10.16
C ASP A 194 -14.22 -3.45 -10.70
N ILE A 195 -13.69 -3.13 -11.89
CA ILE A 195 -12.65 -3.93 -12.56
C ILE A 195 -11.27 -3.43 -12.14
N LEU A 196 -10.46 -4.34 -11.59
CA LEU A 196 -9.05 -4.13 -11.27
C LEU A 196 -8.16 -4.91 -12.24
N SER A 197 -7.28 -4.22 -12.95
CA SER A 197 -6.15 -4.83 -13.67
C SER A 197 -4.84 -4.51 -12.97
N VAL A 198 -3.88 -5.45 -13.02
CA VAL A 198 -2.54 -5.24 -12.46
C VAL A 198 -1.50 -5.76 -13.43
N ASP A 199 -0.57 -4.89 -13.82
CA ASP A 199 0.53 -5.20 -14.73
C ASP A 199 1.86 -5.00 -14.02
N GLN A 200 2.78 -5.96 -14.14
CA GLN A 200 4.14 -5.79 -13.61
C GLN A 200 4.90 -4.76 -14.44
N VAL A 201 5.63 -3.88 -13.76
CA VAL A 201 6.35 -2.77 -14.38
C VAL A 201 7.85 -3.07 -14.41
N PRO A 202 8.49 -3.03 -15.60
CA PRO A 202 9.93 -3.20 -15.70
C PRO A 202 10.64 -2.03 -15.03
N LEU A 203 11.75 -2.32 -14.37
CA LEU A 203 12.61 -1.32 -13.77
C LEU A 203 14.05 -1.55 -14.21
N ALA A 204 14.59 -0.64 -15.03
CA ALA A 204 15.91 -0.81 -15.63
C ALA A 204 17.06 -0.45 -14.67
N ALA A 205 16.84 0.43 -13.70
CA ALA A 205 17.84 0.90 -12.75
C ALA A 205 17.28 0.86 -11.31
N PRO A 206 18.11 0.55 -10.29
CA PRO A 206 17.65 0.47 -8.91
C PRO A 206 17.16 1.85 -8.42
N MET A 207 16.03 1.88 -7.70
CA MET A 207 15.54 3.08 -7.03
C MET A 207 15.97 3.06 -5.56
N HIS A 208 16.65 4.12 -5.12
CA HIS A 208 17.01 4.34 -3.72
C HIS A 208 16.07 5.39 -3.14
N LEU A 209 15.11 4.96 -2.33
CA LEU A 209 14.07 5.79 -1.74
C LEU A 209 14.33 5.98 -0.25
N VAL A 210 13.91 7.10 0.32
CA VAL A 210 13.80 7.29 1.77
C VAL A 210 12.37 7.70 2.08
N LEU A 211 11.71 6.92 2.92
CA LEU A 211 10.44 7.32 3.51
C LEU A 211 10.74 8.08 4.80
N VAL A 212 10.14 9.25 4.93
CA VAL A 212 10.34 10.15 6.06
C VAL A 212 9.02 10.26 6.81
N ASP A 213 8.99 9.74 8.04
CA ASP A 213 7.91 10.08 8.97
C ASP A 213 8.14 11.49 9.48
N LEU A 214 7.23 12.39 9.10
CA LEU A 214 7.33 13.82 9.38
C LEU A 214 7.10 14.14 10.86
N LYS A 215 6.63 13.16 11.67
CA LYS A 215 6.30 13.32 13.10
C LYS A 215 5.35 14.50 13.37
N ALA A 216 4.49 14.80 12.40
CA ALA A 216 3.53 15.87 12.47
C ALA A 216 2.10 15.32 12.39
N ALA A 217 1.15 16.13 12.87
CA ALA A 217 -0.24 15.72 12.99
C ALA A 217 -0.94 15.78 11.62
N LYS A 218 -1.78 14.78 11.37
CA LYS A 218 -2.64 14.73 10.18
C LYS A 218 -3.90 13.93 10.48
N ASP A 219 -5.03 14.39 9.96
CA ASP A 219 -6.30 13.67 9.95
C ASP A 219 -6.63 13.15 8.55
N THR A 220 -6.25 11.90 8.30
CA THR A 220 -6.57 11.17 7.06
C THR A 220 -8.08 11.09 6.80
N THR A 221 -8.91 10.99 7.85
CA THR A 221 -10.36 10.87 7.68
C THR A 221 -10.94 12.17 7.13
N THR A 222 -10.50 13.30 7.67
CA THR A 222 -10.91 14.62 7.17
C THR A 222 -10.43 14.86 5.74
N ILE A 223 -9.17 14.52 5.42
CA ILE A 223 -8.66 14.62 4.04
C ILE A 223 -9.53 13.80 3.08
N LEU A 224 -9.72 12.51 3.36
CA LEU A 224 -10.48 11.62 2.48
C LEU A 224 -11.91 12.10 2.30
N ARG A 225 -12.59 12.50 3.38
CA ARG A 225 -13.95 13.05 3.31
C ARG A 225 -14.02 14.26 2.37
N ASN A 226 -13.09 15.21 2.51
CA ASN A 226 -13.10 16.44 1.73
C ASN A 226 -12.78 16.16 0.24
N LEU A 227 -11.77 15.32 -0.05
CA LEU A 227 -11.43 14.95 -1.43
C LEU A 227 -12.54 14.13 -2.10
N GLN A 228 -13.13 13.15 -1.39
CA GLN A 228 -14.21 12.32 -1.92
C GLN A 228 -15.49 13.11 -2.19
N SER A 229 -15.70 14.25 -1.53
CA SER A 229 -16.85 15.14 -1.80
C SER A 229 -16.86 15.72 -3.23
N ALA A 230 -15.73 15.64 -3.95
CA ALA A 230 -15.65 16.01 -5.35
C ALA A 230 -16.29 14.99 -6.31
N TYR A 231 -16.64 13.79 -5.83
CA TYR A 231 -17.20 12.71 -6.61
C TYR A 231 -18.63 12.37 -6.18
N PRO A 232 -19.45 11.78 -7.08
CA PRO A 232 -19.12 11.47 -8.48
C PRO A 232 -19.28 12.67 -9.43
N LYS A 233 -20.03 13.70 -9.04
CA LYS A 233 -20.27 14.90 -9.85
C LYS A 233 -19.59 16.11 -9.19
N PRO A 234 -18.79 16.89 -9.94
CA PRO A 234 -18.17 18.07 -9.37
C PRO A 234 -19.25 19.13 -9.11
N ALA A 235 -19.15 19.81 -7.97
CA ALA A 235 -20.10 20.85 -7.58
C ALA A 235 -19.57 22.27 -7.86
N ASN A 236 -18.27 22.41 -8.09
CA ASN A 236 -17.57 23.68 -8.28
C ASN A 236 -16.23 23.44 -9.00
N ALA A 237 -15.54 24.53 -9.35
CA ALA A 237 -14.25 24.49 -10.05
C ALA A 237 -13.13 23.76 -9.28
N LEU A 238 -13.16 23.74 -7.94
CA LEU A 238 -12.18 22.98 -7.14
C LEU A 238 -12.42 21.47 -7.31
N HIS A 239 -13.67 21.04 -7.32
CA HIS A 239 -14.01 19.63 -7.56
C HIS A 239 -13.61 19.21 -8.98
N GLU A 240 -13.84 20.06 -9.99
CA GLU A 240 -13.38 19.81 -11.37
C GLU A 240 -11.84 19.72 -11.44
N GLY A 241 -11.13 20.58 -10.72
CA GLY A 241 -9.68 20.54 -10.58
C GLY A 241 -9.18 19.21 -10.00
N LEU A 242 -9.81 18.74 -8.93
CA LEU A 242 -9.47 17.45 -8.32
C LEU A 242 -9.79 16.27 -9.25
N GLN A 243 -10.93 16.28 -9.94
CA GLN A 243 -11.25 15.24 -10.91
C GLN A 243 -10.25 15.21 -12.09
N ARG A 244 -9.80 16.38 -12.55
CA ARG A 244 -8.73 16.48 -13.55
C ARG A 244 -7.40 15.93 -13.03
N LEU A 245 -7.04 16.25 -11.78
CA LEU A 245 -5.83 15.75 -11.11
C LEU A 245 -5.82 14.22 -11.03
N LEU A 246 -6.88 13.63 -10.47
CA LEU A 246 -6.97 12.19 -10.22
C LEU A 246 -7.32 11.39 -11.48
N GLY A 247 -7.66 12.06 -12.57
CA GLY A 247 -7.99 11.46 -13.85
C GLY A 247 -6.94 11.72 -14.94
N PRO A 248 -7.21 12.59 -15.94
CA PRO A 248 -6.30 12.81 -17.07
C PRO A 248 -4.87 13.20 -16.68
N VAL A 249 -4.68 13.98 -15.61
CA VAL A 249 -3.33 14.35 -15.14
C VAL A 249 -2.62 13.13 -14.55
N ASN A 250 -3.30 12.34 -13.72
CA ASN A 250 -2.77 11.08 -13.20
C ASN A 250 -2.34 10.14 -14.34
N HIS A 251 -3.15 9.99 -15.39
CA HIS A 251 -2.80 9.15 -16.54
C HIS A 251 -1.52 9.60 -17.23
N ARG A 252 -1.36 10.91 -17.42
CA ARG A 252 -0.13 11.49 -17.99
C ARG A 252 1.08 11.22 -17.11
N ILE A 253 0.97 11.50 -15.81
CA ILE A 253 2.06 11.31 -14.84
C ILE A 253 2.45 9.83 -14.76
N THR A 254 1.49 8.92 -14.62
CA THR A 254 1.77 7.49 -14.53
C THR A 254 2.38 6.95 -15.83
N ALA A 255 1.90 7.39 -17.00
CA ALA A 255 2.50 7.02 -18.29
C ALA A 255 3.95 7.49 -18.42
N GLN A 256 4.26 8.73 -18.01
CA GLN A 256 5.64 9.25 -18.00
C GLN A 256 6.52 8.50 -16.99
N ALA A 257 5.99 8.20 -15.80
CA ALA A 257 6.70 7.42 -14.80
C ALA A 257 7.09 6.03 -15.32
N LEU A 258 6.16 5.34 -16.01
CA LEU A 258 6.43 4.04 -16.65
C LEU A 258 7.57 4.16 -17.67
N GLN A 259 7.58 5.20 -18.51
CA GLN A 259 8.65 5.42 -19.48
C GLN A 259 10.01 5.64 -18.80
N HIS A 260 10.05 6.42 -17.73
CA HIS A 260 11.28 6.68 -16.97
C HIS A 260 11.78 5.45 -16.21
N MET A 261 10.90 4.66 -15.61
CA MET A 261 11.27 3.39 -14.96
C MET A 261 11.82 2.36 -15.95
N GLN A 262 11.19 2.26 -17.12
CA GLN A 262 11.61 1.34 -18.19
C GLN A 262 12.95 1.74 -18.82
N SER A 263 13.25 3.04 -18.92
CA SER A 263 14.51 3.54 -19.47
C SER A 263 15.62 3.71 -18.42
N GLY A 264 15.27 3.69 -17.13
CA GLY A 264 16.22 3.91 -16.03
C GLY A 264 16.54 5.40 -15.78
N ASP A 265 15.76 6.34 -16.32
CA ASP A 265 15.95 7.78 -16.11
C ASP A 265 15.37 8.22 -14.75
N LEU A 266 16.09 7.88 -13.68
CA LEU A 266 15.70 8.22 -12.31
C LEU A 266 15.69 9.72 -12.02
N ARG A 267 16.48 10.50 -12.78
CA ARG A 267 16.48 11.96 -12.68
C ARG A 267 15.16 12.54 -13.17
N ALA A 268 14.69 12.09 -14.33
CA ALA A 268 13.39 12.50 -14.84
C ALA A 268 12.25 11.99 -13.94
N LEU A 269 12.36 10.76 -13.44
CA LEU A 269 11.39 10.21 -12.48
C LEU A 269 11.28 11.06 -11.20
N GLY A 270 12.41 11.49 -10.63
CA GLY A 270 12.41 12.37 -9.44
C GLY A 270 11.81 13.74 -9.73
N LYS A 271 12.13 14.36 -10.88
CA LYS A 271 11.46 15.60 -11.30
C LYS A 271 9.95 15.43 -11.43
N LEU A 272 9.51 14.29 -11.95
CA LEU A 272 8.09 13.95 -12.08
C LEU A 272 7.40 13.79 -10.72
N MET A 273 8.11 13.29 -9.69
CA MET A 273 7.59 13.29 -8.31
C MET A 273 7.33 14.71 -7.81
N CYS A 274 8.26 15.63 -8.06
CA CYS A 274 8.09 17.05 -7.69
C CYS A 274 6.90 17.68 -8.44
N GLU A 275 6.78 17.42 -9.75
CA GLU A 275 5.63 17.89 -10.54
C GLU A 275 4.31 17.34 -9.99
N ALA A 276 4.25 16.04 -9.70
CA ALA A 276 3.07 15.41 -9.13
C ALA A 276 2.69 16.03 -7.77
N GLN A 277 3.67 16.37 -6.93
CA GLN A 277 3.43 17.07 -5.67
C GLN A 277 2.86 18.47 -5.92
N SER A 278 3.50 19.28 -6.77
CA SER A 278 3.03 20.65 -7.05
C SER A 278 1.62 20.68 -7.63
N LEU A 279 1.28 19.75 -8.53
CA LEU A 279 -0.07 19.61 -9.07
C LEU A 279 -1.08 19.19 -7.99
N PHE A 280 -0.67 18.35 -7.05
CA PHE A 280 -1.51 17.98 -5.90
C PHE A 280 -1.76 19.19 -5.00
N ASP A 281 -0.71 19.96 -4.67
CA ASP A 281 -0.83 21.16 -3.84
C ASP A 281 -1.76 22.20 -4.48
N GLU A 282 -1.67 22.38 -5.80
CA GLU A 282 -2.51 23.31 -6.56
C GLU A 282 -3.97 22.86 -6.65
N LEU A 283 -4.22 21.60 -7.01
CA LEU A 283 -5.54 21.12 -7.41
C LEU A 283 -6.31 20.39 -6.30
N ALA A 284 -5.61 19.78 -5.34
CA ALA A 284 -6.22 19.09 -4.20
C ALA A 284 -6.07 19.88 -2.89
N GLY A 285 -4.96 20.59 -2.71
CA GLY A 285 -4.67 21.39 -1.51
C GLY A 285 -5.82 22.29 -1.04
N PRO A 286 -6.45 23.09 -1.92
CA PRO A 286 -7.53 23.99 -1.55
C PRO A 286 -8.81 23.32 -1.03
N LEU A 287 -9.02 22.02 -1.25
CA LEU A 287 -10.20 21.30 -0.74
C LEU A 287 -10.08 20.95 0.75
N CYS A 288 -8.87 20.96 1.30
CA CYS A 288 -8.65 20.68 2.73
C CYS A 288 -7.42 21.45 3.24
N PRO A 289 -7.45 22.80 3.20
CA PRO A 289 -6.28 23.63 3.49
C PRO A 289 -5.71 23.37 4.88
N GLU A 290 -6.55 23.05 5.87
CA GLU A 290 -6.16 22.75 7.24
C GLU A 290 -5.34 21.46 7.39
N GLN A 291 -5.32 20.59 6.37
CA GLN A 291 -4.51 19.36 6.36
C GLN A 291 -3.49 19.30 5.22
N LEU A 292 -3.82 19.87 4.06
CA LEU A 292 -3.05 19.72 2.81
C LEU A 292 -2.12 20.91 2.50
N THR A 293 -2.17 21.99 3.28
CA THR A 293 -1.10 23.04 3.21
C THR A 293 0.26 22.45 3.61
N ALA A 294 0.28 21.43 4.46
CA ALA A 294 1.41 20.56 4.75
C ALA A 294 2.78 21.26 4.91
N PRO A 295 2.91 22.26 5.81
CA PRO A 295 4.15 23.03 5.93
C PRO A 295 5.36 22.18 6.33
N VAL A 296 5.17 21.09 7.09
CA VAL A 296 6.27 20.19 7.48
C VAL A 296 6.73 19.37 6.29
N LEU A 297 5.81 18.86 5.47
CA LEU A 297 6.12 18.19 4.21
C LEU A 297 6.97 19.11 3.31
N HIS A 298 6.51 20.33 3.06
CA HIS A 298 7.23 21.26 2.18
C HIS A 298 8.57 21.69 2.73
N LYS A 299 8.71 21.80 4.06
CA LYS A 299 10.02 22.02 4.71
C LYS A 299 11.01 20.90 4.37
N VAL A 300 10.57 19.63 4.41
CA VAL A 300 11.43 18.50 4.04
C VAL A 300 11.75 18.49 2.55
N LEU A 301 10.74 18.65 1.69
CA LEU A 301 10.92 18.60 0.23
C LEU A 301 11.86 19.71 -0.30
N SER A 302 11.87 20.86 0.36
CA SER A 302 12.72 22.00 -0.01
C SER A 302 14.00 22.13 0.84
N TYR A 303 14.29 21.17 1.72
CA TYR A 303 15.41 21.29 2.65
C TYR A 303 16.75 21.37 1.91
N PRO A 304 17.57 22.44 2.10
CA PRO A 304 18.76 22.69 1.29
C PRO A 304 19.77 21.53 1.27
N ASP A 305 20.05 20.95 2.43
CA ASP A 305 21.05 19.86 2.56
C ASP A 305 20.59 18.56 1.89
N LEU A 306 19.29 18.38 1.64
CA LEU A 306 18.76 17.22 0.92
C LEU A 306 18.83 17.39 -0.60
N GLN A 307 18.72 18.62 -1.12
CA GLN A 307 18.68 18.90 -2.56
C GLN A 307 19.85 18.32 -3.37
N PRO A 308 21.13 18.36 -2.91
CA PRO A 308 22.22 17.76 -3.66
C PRO A 308 22.18 16.22 -3.66
N LEU A 309 21.38 15.59 -2.80
CA LEU A 309 21.34 14.14 -2.57
C LEU A 309 20.17 13.43 -3.24
N ILE A 310 19.15 14.20 -3.66
CA ILE A 310 17.90 13.65 -4.21
C ILE A 310 17.67 14.08 -5.66
N TRP A 311 16.91 13.27 -6.39
CA TRP A 311 16.34 13.62 -7.70
C TRP A 311 14.98 14.31 -7.56
N GLY A 312 14.25 14.05 -6.46
CA GLY A 312 12.98 14.69 -6.15
C GLY A 312 12.24 13.95 -5.02
N GLY A 313 11.02 14.39 -4.73
CA GLY A 313 10.20 13.79 -3.67
C GLY A 313 8.77 14.32 -3.65
N LYS A 314 7.92 13.66 -2.86
CA LYS A 314 6.49 13.97 -2.69
C LYS A 314 5.97 13.43 -1.37
N GLY A 315 4.78 13.84 -0.93
CA GLY A 315 4.06 13.20 0.17
C GLY A 315 3.48 11.84 -0.25
N VAL A 316 3.14 10.99 0.72
CA VAL A 316 2.68 9.60 0.51
C VAL A 316 1.30 9.37 1.15
N GLY A 317 0.54 8.44 0.57
CA GLY A 317 -0.74 8.01 1.12
C GLY A 317 -1.78 9.11 0.98
N SER A 318 -2.40 9.53 2.09
CA SER A 318 -3.37 10.63 2.09
C SER A 318 -2.75 12.03 2.01
N GLN A 319 -1.44 12.16 1.71
CA GLN A 319 -0.71 13.44 1.64
C GLN A 319 -0.65 14.14 3.01
N GLY A 320 -0.54 15.48 3.06
CA GLY A 320 -0.42 16.24 4.31
C GLY A 320 0.90 16.00 5.05
N ASP A 321 0.96 16.43 6.32
CA ASP A 321 2.14 16.34 7.19
C ASP A 321 2.36 14.93 7.80
N GLY A 322 2.00 13.88 7.07
CA GLY A 322 2.16 12.48 7.52
C GLY A 322 3.52 11.88 7.15
N THR A 323 3.73 11.64 5.86
CA THR A 323 4.92 10.92 5.37
C THR A 323 5.35 11.46 4.04
N ALA A 324 6.65 11.66 3.86
CA ALA A 324 7.27 12.00 2.58
C ALA A 324 8.02 10.79 2.00
N GLN A 325 8.19 10.77 0.69
CA GLN A 325 9.15 9.92 -0.02
C GLN A 325 10.15 10.79 -0.77
N LEU A 326 11.42 10.41 -0.73
CA LEU A 326 12.52 11.07 -1.41
C LEU A 326 13.24 10.05 -2.29
N LEU A 327 13.43 10.36 -3.57
CA LEU A 327 14.23 9.54 -4.49
C LEU A 327 15.67 10.03 -4.48
N CYS A 328 16.57 9.26 -3.88
CA CYS A 328 17.98 9.54 -3.74
C CYS A 328 18.77 9.26 -5.04
N LYS A 329 19.91 9.93 -5.20
CA LYS A 329 20.77 9.76 -6.38
C LYS A 329 21.50 8.43 -6.43
N GLY A 330 21.69 7.80 -5.28
CA GLY A 330 22.42 6.56 -5.11
C GLY A 330 22.36 6.06 -3.67
N PRO A 331 23.01 4.92 -3.38
CA PRO A 331 22.98 4.31 -2.05
C PRO A 331 23.77 5.13 -1.01
N GLN A 332 24.83 5.84 -1.42
CA GLN A 332 25.59 6.71 -0.52
C GLN A 332 24.76 7.93 -0.11
N GLU A 333 24.10 8.55 -1.09
CA GLU A 333 23.19 9.68 -0.86
C GLU A 333 21.99 9.26 -0.02
N GLN A 334 21.45 8.05 -0.22
CA GLN A 334 20.38 7.51 0.63
C GLN A 334 20.79 7.46 2.11
N ALA A 335 21.99 6.98 2.42
CA ALA A 335 22.49 6.95 3.79
C ALA A 335 22.68 8.36 4.37
N GLN A 336 23.18 9.31 3.56
CA GLN A 336 23.32 10.71 3.96
C GLN A 336 21.96 11.38 4.20
N VAL A 337 20.97 11.13 3.35
CA VAL A 337 19.59 11.61 3.52
C VAL A 337 19.02 11.09 4.83
N CYS A 338 19.12 9.78 5.11
CA CYS A 338 18.69 9.22 6.40
C CYS A 338 19.37 9.92 7.59
N SER A 339 20.68 10.16 7.50
CA SER A 339 21.41 10.86 8.55
C SER A 339 20.90 12.29 8.76
N ILE A 340 20.68 13.06 7.69
CA ILE A 340 20.18 14.45 7.77
C ILE A 340 18.77 14.47 8.36
N VAL A 341 17.89 13.59 7.88
CA VAL A 341 16.51 13.47 8.37
C VAL A 341 16.48 13.19 9.87
N SER A 342 17.30 12.28 10.36
CA SER A 342 17.32 11.96 11.80
C SER A 342 18.05 13.01 12.64
N SER A 343 19.22 13.49 12.22
CA SER A 343 20.06 14.37 13.07
C SER A 343 19.69 15.85 13.01
N GLN A 344 19.30 16.35 11.83
CA GLN A 344 19.00 17.76 11.63
C GLN A 344 17.49 18.06 11.69
N LEU A 345 16.66 17.14 11.19
CA LEU A 345 15.20 17.32 11.15
C LEU A 345 14.46 16.65 12.32
N GLY A 346 15.11 15.75 13.07
CA GLY A 346 14.50 15.03 14.20
C GLY A 346 13.43 14.00 13.81
N MET A 347 13.38 13.64 12.54
CA MET A 347 12.38 12.77 11.92
C MET A 347 12.88 11.33 11.78
N ASP A 348 11.96 10.38 11.58
CA ASP A 348 12.36 8.99 11.34
C ASP A 348 12.53 8.74 9.84
N ALA A 349 13.62 8.10 9.47
CA ALA A 349 13.95 7.76 8.09
C ALA A 349 13.97 6.24 7.90
N MET A 350 13.25 5.76 6.89
CA MET A 350 13.28 4.36 6.47
C MET A 350 13.84 4.27 5.04
N PRO A 351 15.06 3.76 4.85
CA PRO A 351 15.60 3.55 3.50
C PRO A 351 14.86 2.40 2.83
N LEU A 352 14.52 2.55 1.55
CA LEU A 352 13.90 1.52 0.72
C LEU A 352 14.69 1.41 -0.59
N THR A 353 15.13 0.20 -0.95
CA THR A 353 15.78 -0.04 -2.24
C THR A 353 14.94 -0.99 -3.08
N VAL A 354 14.56 -0.53 -4.27
CA VAL A 354 13.87 -1.36 -5.27
C VAL A 354 14.88 -1.75 -6.33
N GLY A 355 15.20 -3.04 -6.42
CA GLY A 355 16.14 -3.56 -7.41
C GLY A 355 15.55 -3.59 -8.83
N PRO A 356 16.39 -3.68 -9.88
CA PRO A 356 15.93 -3.83 -11.24
C PRO A 356 15.02 -5.05 -11.41
N VAL A 357 13.98 -4.89 -12.23
CA VAL A 357 13.05 -5.98 -12.59
C VAL A 357 13.10 -6.14 -14.10
N ALA A 358 13.55 -7.32 -14.54
CA ALA A 358 13.60 -7.66 -15.95
C ALA A 358 12.19 -7.73 -16.55
N ARG A 359 12.07 -7.47 -17.86
CA ARG A 359 10.84 -7.82 -18.60
C ARG A 359 10.67 -9.34 -18.54
N GLN A 360 9.53 -9.80 -18.03
CA GLN A 360 9.09 -11.19 -18.17
C GLN A 360 8.60 -11.45 -19.59
#